data_AF-A0A0A9W894-F1
#
_entry.id   AF-A0A0A9W894-F1
#
_cell.length_a   1.000
_cell.length_b   1.000
_cell.length_c   1.000
_cell.angle_alpha   90.00
_cell.angle_beta   90.00
_cell.angle_gamma   90.00
#
_symmetry.space_group_name_H-M   'P 1'
#
loop_
_entity.id
_entity.type
_entity.pdbx_description
1 polymer ?
#
loop_
_entity_poly.entity_id
_entity_poly.type
_entity_poly.pdbx_seq_one_letter_code
_entity_poly.pdbx_strand_id
1 'polypeptide(L)'
;MDQNIINHRRTFYPFECQPTVFPALNFNAKADAEGLHEAMNRFGYNSEKLINIICHRDIEQRLKIVKEYKTLYGVGLEESLKSKLSGNMRKLVLALITPLPHFFAKELHDAMYGLGTTESVLIE
;
A
#
# COMPACT_ATOMS: atom_id res chain seq x y z
N MET A 1 12.17 -13.04 -15.23
CA MET A 1 12.38 -11.60 -14.98
C MET A 1 13.53 -11.16 -15.87
N ASP A 2 13.32 -10.13 -16.67
CA ASP A 2 14.25 -9.70 -17.73
C ASP A 2 15.47 -9.00 -17.14
N GLN A 3 16.66 -9.56 -17.37
CA GLN A 3 17.95 -9.03 -16.89
C GLN A 3 18.28 -7.64 -17.46
N ASN A 4 17.62 -7.23 -18.55
CA ASN A 4 17.83 -5.91 -19.16
C ASN A 4 17.26 -4.75 -18.32
N ILE A 5 16.23 -4.99 -17.50
CA ILE A 5 15.63 -3.95 -16.65
C ILE A 5 16.51 -3.67 -15.41
N ILE A 6 17.23 -4.69 -14.92
CA ILE A 6 18.10 -4.58 -13.74
C ILE A 6 19.35 -3.75 -14.06
N ASN A 7 19.89 -3.89 -15.28
CA ASN A 7 21.11 -3.20 -15.68
C ASN A 7 20.92 -1.70 -15.96
N HIS A 8 19.70 -1.25 -16.29
CA HIS A 8 19.45 0.17 -16.56
C HIS A 8 19.33 1.04 -15.29
N ARG A 9 19.10 0.43 -14.12
CA ARG A 9 19.04 1.14 -12.82
C ARG A 9 20.40 1.33 -12.14
N ARG A 10 21.46 0.69 -12.65
CA ARG A 10 22.81 0.71 -12.05
C ARG A 10 23.67 1.92 -12.43
N THR A 11 23.19 2.82 -13.30
CA THR A 11 24.02 3.89 -13.85
C THR A 11 23.97 5.21 -13.07
N PHE A 12 23.10 5.37 -12.06
CA PHE A 12 22.85 6.66 -11.41
C PHE A 12 23.12 6.73 -9.89
N TYR A 13 23.19 5.60 -9.18
CA TYR A 13 23.46 5.59 -7.74
C TYR A 13 24.57 4.59 -7.40
N PRO A 14 25.62 4.98 -6.66
CA PRO A 14 26.75 4.10 -6.33
C PRO A 14 26.40 3.03 -5.28
N PHE A 15 25.15 2.97 -4.83
CA PHE A 15 24.67 2.02 -3.83
C PHE A 15 23.64 1.07 -4.47
N GLU A 16 23.79 -0.23 -4.22
CA GLU A 16 22.75 -1.20 -4.55
C GLU A 16 21.58 -1.02 -3.57
N CYS A 17 20.51 -0.37 -4.01
CA CYS A 17 19.27 -0.33 -3.24
C CYS A 17 18.71 -1.76 -3.11
N GLN A 18 18.77 -2.33 -1.91
CA GLN A 18 18.15 -3.61 -1.59
C GLN A 18 16.70 -3.35 -1.13
N PRO A 19 15.68 -3.73 -1.92
CA PRO A 19 14.30 -3.58 -1.48
C PRO A 19 13.99 -4.61 -0.39
N THR A 20 13.14 -4.22 0.57
CA THR A 20 12.65 -5.12 1.62
C THR A 20 11.38 -5.86 1.20
N VAL A 21 10.62 -5.30 0.25
CA VAL A 21 9.41 -5.90 -0.30
C VAL A 21 9.66 -6.25 -1.76
N PHE A 22 9.51 -7.54 -2.08
CA PHE A 22 9.61 -8.06 -3.43
C PHE A 22 8.21 -8.42 -3.97
N PRO A 23 7.99 -8.37 -5.30
CA PRO A 23 6.75 -8.86 -5.88
C PRO A 23 6.51 -10.32 -5.50
N ALA A 24 5.31 -10.63 -4.99
CA ALA A 24 4.94 -12.01 -4.70
C ALA A 24 4.93 -12.85 -5.99
N LEU A 25 5.64 -13.99 -6.00
CA LEU A 25 5.85 -14.83 -7.18
C LEU A 25 4.54 -15.44 -7.72
N ASN A 26 3.69 -15.92 -6.82
CA ASN A 26 2.40 -16.57 -7.12
C ASN A 26 1.23 -15.62 -6.81
N PHE A 27 1.32 -14.38 -7.28
CA PHE A 27 0.32 -13.36 -6.99
C PHE A 27 -1.04 -13.66 -7.65
N ASN A 28 -2.09 -13.64 -6.85
CA ASN A 28 -3.47 -13.70 -7.31
C ASN A 28 -4.29 -12.60 -6.62
N ALA A 29 -4.60 -11.54 -7.38
CA ALA A 29 -5.33 -10.38 -6.88
C ALA A 29 -6.71 -10.75 -6.31
N LYS A 30 -7.39 -11.72 -6.91
CA LYS A 30 -8.72 -12.18 -6.48
C LYS A 30 -8.63 -12.90 -5.13
N ALA A 31 -7.70 -13.84 -4.99
CA ALA A 31 -7.51 -14.58 -3.74
C ALA A 31 -7.09 -13.65 -2.59
N ASP A 32 -6.22 -12.67 -2.87
CA ASP A 32 -5.83 -11.67 -1.88
C ASP A 32 -7.01 -10.75 -1.51
N ALA A 33 -7.84 -10.33 -2.47
CA ALA A 33 -9.04 -9.55 -2.21
C ALA A 33 -10.07 -10.30 -1.36
N GLU A 34 -10.28 -11.59 -1.65
CA GLU A 34 -11.12 -12.49 -0.84
C GLU A 34 -10.57 -12.64 0.58
N GLY A 35 -9.26 -12.87 0.71
CA GLY A 35 -8.58 -12.96 2.00
C GLY A 35 -8.69 -11.69 2.84
N LEU A 36 -8.63 -10.51 2.19
CA LEU A 36 -8.83 -9.22 2.86
C LEU A 36 -10.28 -9.03 3.29
N HIS A 37 -11.26 -9.43 2.47
CA HIS A 37 -12.67 -9.33 2.82
C HIS A 37 -12.99 -10.21 4.05
N GLU A 38 -12.48 -11.43 4.07
CA GLU A 38 -12.61 -12.35 5.19
C GLU A 38 -11.94 -11.78 6.45
N ALA A 39 -10.74 -11.21 6.33
CA ALA A 39 -10.03 -10.58 7.44
C ALA A 39 -10.76 -9.36 8.03
N MET A 40 -11.58 -8.68 7.22
CA MET A 40 -12.38 -7.51 7.61
C MET A 40 -13.81 -7.87 8.06
N ASN A 41 -14.15 -9.16 8.16
CA ASN A 41 -15.48 -9.60 8.55
C ASN A 41 -15.85 -9.10 9.97
N ARG A 42 -17.11 -8.69 10.15
CA ARG A 42 -17.64 -8.05 11.36
C ARG A 42 -17.54 -8.92 12.62
N PHE A 43 -17.56 -10.24 12.47
CA PHE A 43 -17.57 -11.18 13.60
C PHE A 43 -16.19 -11.74 13.98
N GLY A 44 -15.14 -11.44 13.23
CA GLY A 44 -13.82 -12.03 13.44
C GLY A 44 -12.73 -11.27 12.71
N TYR A 45 -12.56 -9.98 13.04
CA TYR A 45 -11.48 -9.17 12.49
C TYR A 45 -10.12 -9.82 12.78
N ASN A 46 -9.37 -10.12 11.72
CA ASN A 46 -8.05 -10.74 11.81
C ASN A 46 -6.98 -9.76 11.29
N SER A 47 -6.39 -9.01 12.21
CA SER A 47 -5.33 -8.04 11.92
C SER A 47 -4.08 -8.69 11.33
N GLU A 48 -3.74 -9.90 11.77
CA GLU A 48 -2.55 -10.61 11.33
C GLU A 48 -2.67 -11.01 9.85
N LYS A 49 -3.83 -11.55 9.46
CA LYS A 49 -4.13 -11.89 8.06
C LYS A 49 -4.10 -10.65 7.16
N LEU A 50 -4.68 -9.54 7.63
CA LEU A 50 -4.64 -8.26 6.92
C LEU A 50 -3.19 -7.79 6.68
N ILE A 51 -2.37 -7.73 7.74
CA ILE A 51 -0.98 -7.29 7.69
C ILE A 51 -0.16 -8.21 6.79
N ASN A 52 -0.32 -9.53 6.93
CA ASN A 52 0.42 -10.52 6.15
C ASN A 52 0.16 -10.38 4.65
N ILE A 53 -1.08 -10.09 4.24
CA ILE A 53 -1.39 -9.85 2.83
C ILE A 53 -0.80 -8.51 2.37
N ILE A 54 -1.09 -7.40 3.06
CA ILE A 54 -0.71 -6.07 2.54
C ILE A 54 0.81 -5.85 2.59
N CYS A 55 1.50 -6.23 3.66
CA CYS A 55 2.92 -5.96 3.83
C CYS A 55 3.83 -6.83 2.95
N HIS A 56 3.35 -7.98 2.46
CA HIS A 56 4.11 -8.88 1.57
C HIS A 56 3.69 -8.81 0.10
N ARG A 57 3.14 -7.66 -0.31
CA ARG A 57 2.84 -7.34 -1.72
C ARG A 57 3.51 -6.02 -2.06
N ASP A 58 4.03 -5.92 -3.27
CA ASP A 58 4.56 -4.66 -3.78
C ASP A 58 3.43 -3.68 -4.12
N ILE A 59 3.78 -2.42 -4.41
CA ILE A 59 2.77 -1.39 -4.67
C ILE A 59 1.89 -1.72 -5.88
N GLU A 60 2.45 -2.30 -6.94
CA GLU A 60 1.67 -2.67 -8.12
C GLU A 60 0.65 -3.77 -7.82
N GLN A 61 1.04 -4.78 -7.05
CA GLN A 61 0.14 -5.84 -6.60
C GLN A 61 -0.96 -5.29 -5.68
N ARG A 62 -0.62 -4.38 -4.75
CA ARG A 62 -1.62 -3.74 -3.88
C ARG A 62 -2.66 -2.96 -4.67
N LEU A 63 -2.24 -2.19 -5.68
CA LEU A 63 -3.17 -1.45 -6.53
C LEU A 63 -4.08 -2.39 -7.36
N LYS A 64 -3.54 -3.54 -7.82
CA LYS A 64 -4.35 -4.59 -8.46
C LYS A 64 -5.39 -5.17 -7.50
N ILE A 65 -5.00 -5.44 -6.24
CA ILE A 65 -5.93 -5.90 -5.20
C ILE A 65 -7.04 -4.87 -4.94
N VAL A 66 -6.69 -3.58 -4.82
CA VAL A 66 -7.68 -2.49 -4.61
C VAL A 66 -8.73 -2.48 -5.73
N LYS A 67 -8.29 -2.62 -6.99
CA LYS A 67 -9.19 -2.68 -8.15
C LYS A 67 -10.07 -3.92 -8.11
N GLU A 68 -9.47 -5.09 -7.89
CA GLU A 68 -10.19 -6.38 -7.87
C GLU A 68 -11.21 -6.44 -6.72
N TYR A 69 -10.84 -5.96 -5.53
CA TYR A 69 -11.75 -5.89 -4.38
C TYR A 69 -13.00 -5.07 -4.70
N LYS A 70 -12.84 -3.92 -5.39
CA LYS A 70 -13.97 -3.09 -5.82
C LYS A 70 -14.85 -3.83 -6.84
N THR A 71 -14.26 -4.60 -7.75
CA THR A 71 -15.00 -5.41 -8.72
C THR A 71 -15.78 -6.55 -8.07
N LEU A 72 -15.22 -7.22 -7.06
CA LEU A 72 -15.85 -8.36 -6.39
C LEU A 72 -16.98 -7.96 -5.43
N TYR A 73 -16.79 -6.87 -4.66
CA TYR A 73 -17.67 -6.52 -3.55
C TYR A 73 -18.48 -5.24 -3.78
N GLY A 74 -18.22 -4.50 -4.86
CA GLY A 74 -18.89 -3.23 -5.17
C GLY A 74 -18.56 -2.07 -4.22
N VAL A 75 -17.77 -2.33 -3.17
CA VAL A 75 -17.35 -1.35 -2.15
C VAL A 75 -15.84 -1.12 -2.25
N GLY A 76 -15.39 0.11 -1.98
CA GLY A 76 -13.97 0.43 -1.97
C GLY A 76 -13.22 -0.29 -0.84
N LEU A 77 -12.04 -0.84 -1.15
CA LEU A 77 -11.14 -1.38 -0.12
C LEU A 77 -10.76 -0.31 0.91
N GLU A 78 -10.51 0.91 0.45
CA GLU A 78 -10.18 2.06 1.30
C GLU A 78 -11.27 2.36 2.34
N GLU A 79 -12.54 2.39 1.92
CA GLU A 79 -13.70 2.64 2.79
C GLU A 79 -13.89 1.50 3.80
N SER A 80 -13.74 0.26 3.33
CA SER A 80 -13.79 -0.93 4.18
C SER A 80 -12.73 -0.85 5.29
N LEU A 81 -11.50 -0.47 4.95
CA LEU A 81 -10.39 -0.31 5.91
C LEU A 81 -10.63 0.85 6.87
N LYS A 82 -11.14 2.00 6.39
CA LYS A 82 -11.48 3.15 7.24
C LYS A 82 -12.52 2.81 8.31
N SER A 83 -13.46 1.92 7.99
CA SER A 83 -14.50 1.48 8.92
C SER A 83 -14.01 0.49 9.99
N LYS A 84 -12.93 -0.25 9.71
CA LYS A 84 -12.40 -1.31 10.58
C LYS A 84 -11.17 -0.91 11.38
N LEU A 85 -10.32 -0.06 10.81
CA LEU A 85 -9.06 0.34 11.42
C LEU A 85 -9.20 1.72 12.07
N SER A 86 -8.41 1.94 13.12
CA SER A 86 -8.29 3.24 13.79
C SER A 86 -6.82 3.59 14.03
N GLY A 87 -6.57 4.82 14.46
CA GLY A 87 -5.24 5.30 14.84
C GLY A 87 -4.17 5.16 13.75
N ASN A 88 -2.96 4.78 14.17
CA ASN A 88 -1.78 4.67 13.31
C ASN A 88 -1.87 3.51 12.32
N MET A 89 -2.50 2.41 12.72
CA MET A 89 -2.67 1.24 11.85
C MET A 89 -3.51 1.61 10.62
N ARG A 90 -4.59 2.39 10.81
CA ARG A 90 -5.39 2.91 9.68
C ARG A 90 -4.53 3.77 8.76
N LYS A 91 -3.78 4.73 9.30
CA LYS A 91 -2.94 5.63 8.50
C LYS A 91 -1.92 4.84 7.66
N LEU A 92 -1.22 3.90 8.29
CA LEU A 92 -0.23 3.04 7.64
C LEU A 92 -0.85 2.22 6.51
N VAL A 93 -1.92 1.47 6.80
CA VAL A 93 -2.51 0.57 5.80
C VAL A 93 -3.08 1.36 4.61
N LEU A 94 -3.71 2.51 4.86
CA LEU A 94 -4.20 3.39 3.80
C LEU A 94 -3.06 3.93 2.93
N ALA A 95 -1.95 4.36 3.55
CA ALA A 95 -0.76 4.79 2.81
C ALA A 95 -0.22 3.68 1.89
N LEU A 96 -0.15 2.44 2.40
CA LEU A 96 0.38 1.30 1.65
C LEU A 96 -0.44 0.92 0.41
N ILE A 97 -1.74 1.24 0.37
CA ILE A 97 -2.63 0.96 -0.76
C ILE A 97 -2.89 2.19 -1.65
N THR A 98 -2.34 3.35 -1.30
CA THR A 98 -2.51 4.60 -2.05
C THR A 98 -1.42 4.69 -3.14
N PRO A 99 -1.75 5.07 -4.39
CA PRO A 99 -0.72 5.29 -5.40
C PRO A 99 0.28 6.35 -4.94
N LEU A 100 1.58 6.10 -5.13
CA LEU A 100 2.65 6.98 -4.63
C LEU A 100 2.45 8.48 -4.95
N PRO A 101 2.05 8.89 -6.17
CA PRO A 101 1.84 10.32 -6.45
C PRO A 101 0.73 10.94 -5.60
N HIS A 102 -0.34 10.18 -5.31
CA HIS A 102 -1.44 10.65 -4.47
C HIS A 102 -1.02 10.69 -3.00
N PHE A 103 -0.22 9.72 -2.55
CA PHE A 103 0.33 9.70 -1.21
C PHE A 103 1.23 10.93 -0.98
N PHE A 104 2.21 11.17 -1.86
CA PHE A 104 3.09 12.34 -1.76
C PHE A 104 2.32 13.66 -1.84
N ALA A 105 1.36 13.79 -2.76
CA ALA A 105 0.54 15.00 -2.85
C ALA A 105 -0.24 15.25 -1.55
N LYS A 106 -0.76 14.19 -0.92
CA LYS A 106 -1.45 14.28 0.37
C LYS A 106 -0.50 14.69 1.50
N GLU A 107 0.68 14.08 1.60
CA GLU A 107 1.65 14.43 2.65
C GLU A 107 2.16 15.88 2.49
N LEU A 108 2.42 16.32 1.26
CA LEU A 108 2.77 17.72 0.96
C LEU A 108 1.64 18.68 1.35
N HIS A 109 0.40 18.34 1.01
CA HIS A 109 -0.76 19.15 1.38
C HIS A 109 -0.94 19.24 2.90
N ASP A 110 -0.90 18.10 3.59
CA ASP A 110 -1.03 18.02 5.05
C ASP A 110 0.10 18.78 5.76
N ALA A 111 1.33 18.76 5.21
CA ALA A 111 2.48 19.50 5.74
C ALA A 111 2.36 21.03 5.58
N MET A 112 1.65 21.51 4.55
CA MET A 112 1.46 22.93 4.26
C MET A 112 0.18 23.54 4.85
N TYR A 113 -0.83 22.73 5.16
CA TYR A 113 -2.16 23.20 5.53
C TYR A 113 -2.40 23.32 7.07
N GLY A 114 -1.39 23.02 7.90
CA GLY A 114 -1.46 23.09 9.37
C GLY A 114 -1.19 24.47 9.98
N LEU A 115 -1.39 24.60 11.32
CA LEU A 115 -0.92 25.75 12.11
C LEU A 115 0.61 25.67 12.28
N GLY A 116 1.34 26.06 11.25
CA GLY A 116 2.79 25.96 11.14
C GLY A 116 3.22 25.09 9.94
N THR A 117 4.51 25.12 9.60
CA THR A 117 5.10 24.34 8.50
C THR A 117 5.96 23.23 9.08
N THR A 118 5.71 21.98 8.68
CA THR A 118 6.60 20.86 9.06
C THR A 118 7.70 20.75 8.00
N GLU A 119 8.75 21.55 8.13
CA GLU A 119 9.84 21.66 7.14
C GLU A 119 10.52 20.32 6.82
N SER A 120 10.51 19.36 7.76
CA SER A 120 11.14 18.04 7.55
C SER A 120 10.48 17.19 6.46
N VAL A 121 9.17 17.36 6.20
CA VAL A 121 8.45 16.60 5.15
C VAL A 121 8.72 17.19 3.75
N LEU A 122 9.14 18.45 3.65
CA LEU A 122 9.44 19.10 2.37
C LEU A 122 10.82 18.73 1.82
N ILE A 123 11.70 18.22 2.68
CA ILE A 123 13.10 17.91 2.35
C ILE A 123 13.30 16.42 2.03
N GLU A 124 12.44 15.55 2.56
CA GLU A 124 12.45 14.08 2.36
C GLU A 124 12.02 13.68 0.93
#